data_AF-A0A433RKR2-F1
#
_entry.id   AF-A0A433RKR2-F1
#
_cell.length_a   1.000
_cell.length_b   1.000
_cell.length_c   1.000
_cell.angle_alpha   90.00
_cell.angle_beta   90.00
_cell.angle_gamma   90.00
#
_symmetry.space_group_name_H-M   'P 1'
#
loop_
_entity.id
_entity.type
_entity.pdbx_description
1 polymer ?
#
loop_
_entity_poly.entity_id
_entity_poly.type
_entity_poly.pdbx_seq_one_letter_code
_entity_poly.pdbx_strand_id
1 'polypeptide(L)'
;MILENTGLPGMKSDLAHLDQSGEKLGFVRWQWEYRRATYDLKLVDSASSNEYFLRINTRAVEGKLENPDAILQIEHVYIGRATFPHSLEYESPVPPAVLDVASKRVQELKQLLS
;
A
#
# COMPACT_ATOMS: atom_id res chain seq x y z
N MET A 1 -2.22 9.35 7.50
CA MET A 1 -0.83 9.71 7.84
C MET A 1 0.10 9.13 6.79
N ILE A 2 1.00 9.94 6.21
CA ILE A 2 2.05 9.45 5.29
C ILE A 2 3.14 8.75 6.13
N LEU A 3 3.61 7.59 5.67
CA LEU A 3 4.79 6.94 6.25
C LEU A 3 6.04 7.45 5.53
N GLU A 4 6.83 8.23 6.25
CA GLU A 4 8.12 8.74 5.78
C GLU A 4 9.23 7.69 5.90
N ASN A 5 10.33 7.88 5.17
CA ASN A 5 11.54 7.04 5.25
C ASN A 5 11.32 5.53 5.01
N THR A 6 10.25 5.17 4.31
CA THR A 6 9.96 3.77 3.94
C THR A 6 10.95 3.23 2.92
N GLY A 7 11.53 4.11 2.09
CA GLY A 7 12.41 3.76 0.98
C GLY A 7 11.70 3.09 -0.20
N LEU A 8 10.36 3.05 -0.19
CA LEU A 8 9.53 2.60 -1.30
C LEU A 8 9.25 3.70 -2.33
N PRO A 9 8.92 4.97 -1.96
CA PRO A 9 8.69 6.03 -2.94
C PRO A 9 9.86 6.17 -3.91
N GLY A 10 9.54 6.19 -5.20
CA GLY A 10 10.52 6.23 -6.29
C GLY A 10 10.98 4.86 -6.81
N MET A 11 10.78 3.77 -6.06
CA MET A 11 11.04 2.42 -6.59
C MET A 11 10.14 2.12 -7.78
N LYS A 12 10.69 1.41 -8.76
CA LYS A 12 10.00 0.98 -9.97
C LYS A 12 10.01 -0.53 -10.05
N SER A 13 8.92 -1.09 -10.55
CA SER A 13 8.78 -2.52 -10.83
C SER A 13 7.70 -2.70 -11.90
N ASP A 14 7.75 -3.81 -12.62
CA ASP A 14 6.63 -4.20 -13.49
C ASP A 14 5.38 -4.55 -12.65
N LEU A 15 4.21 -4.47 -13.29
CA LEU A 15 2.91 -4.69 -12.67
C LEU A 15 2.77 -6.11 -12.11
N ALA A 16 3.20 -7.12 -12.86
CA ALA A 16 3.08 -8.51 -12.44
C ALA A 16 3.89 -8.78 -11.17
N HIS A 17 5.10 -8.27 -11.09
CA HIS A 17 5.94 -8.39 -9.91
C HIS A 17 5.38 -7.62 -8.71
N LEU A 18 4.85 -6.41 -8.91
CA LEU A 18 4.17 -5.66 -7.85
C LEU A 18 2.92 -6.38 -7.34
N ASP A 19 2.09 -6.90 -8.25
CA ASP A 19 0.88 -7.65 -7.90
C ASP A 19 1.24 -8.91 -7.11
N GLN A 20 2.20 -9.71 -7.59
CA GLN A 20 2.64 -10.93 -6.90
C GLN A 20 3.26 -10.65 -5.52
N SER A 21 4.14 -9.63 -5.44
CA SER A 21 4.81 -9.27 -4.19
C SER A 21 3.86 -8.64 -3.18
N GLY A 22 2.89 -7.85 -3.64
CA GLY A 22 1.81 -7.32 -2.83
C GLY A 22 0.90 -8.42 -2.29
N GLU A 23 0.44 -9.34 -3.16
CA GLU A 23 -0.45 -10.44 -2.77
C GLU A 23 0.19 -11.36 -1.72
N LYS A 24 1.49 -11.68 -1.86
CA LYS A 24 2.26 -12.45 -0.86
C LYS A 24 2.22 -11.85 0.55
N LEU A 25 2.08 -10.52 0.64
CA LEU A 25 2.03 -9.79 1.91
C LEU A 25 0.60 -9.43 2.34
N GLY A 26 -0.41 -9.88 1.59
CA GLY A 26 -1.82 -9.66 1.86
C GLY A 26 -2.37 -8.32 1.35
N PHE A 27 -1.62 -7.60 0.51
CA PHE A 27 -2.16 -6.42 -0.15
C PHE A 27 -3.17 -6.84 -1.23
N VAL A 28 -4.24 -6.08 -1.33
CA VAL A 28 -5.25 -6.22 -2.38
C VAL A 28 -5.21 -4.98 -3.26
N ARG A 29 -5.05 -5.18 -4.57
CA ARG A 29 -5.16 -4.09 -5.54
C ARG A 29 -6.62 -3.75 -5.77
N TRP A 30 -7.05 -2.60 -5.25
CA TRP A 30 -8.39 -2.06 -5.49
C TRP A 30 -8.36 -1.05 -6.64
N GLN A 31 -9.50 -0.90 -7.30
CA GLN A 31 -9.78 -0.01 -8.43
C GLN A 31 -9.39 -0.52 -9.82
N TRP A 32 -10.27 -0.19 -10.77
CA TRP A 32 -10.10 -0.38 -12.20
C TRP A 32 -9.68 0.96 -12.81
N GLU A 33 -8.39 1.28 -12.70
CA GLU A 33 -7.81 2.46 -13.31
C GLU A 33 -6.69 2.06 -14.29
N TYR A 34 -6.49 2.83 -15.36
CA TYR A 34 -5.54 2.48 -16.42
C TYR A 34 -4.09 2.85 -16.10
N ARG A 35 -3.87 3.76 -15.14
CA ARG A 35 -2.55 4.35 -14.85
C ARG A 35 -2.16 4.36 -13.39
N ARG A 36 -3.06 4.02 -12.48
CA ARG A 36 -2.78 4.03 -11.04
C ARG A 36 -3.17 2.69 -10.47
N ALA A 37 -2.24 2.04 -9.78
CA ALA A 37 -2.56 0.91 -8.94
C ALA A 37 -2.54 1.38 -7.49
N THR A 38 -3.56 0.97 -6.74
CA THR A 38 -3.66 1.23 -5.32
C THR A 38 -3.72 -0.12 -4.60
N TYR A 39 -2.71 -0.40 -3.80
CA TYR A 39 -2.61 -1.62 -3.00
C TYR A 39 -2.99 -1.32 -1.56
N ASP A 40 -3.98 -2.00 -1.03
CA ASP A 40 -4.43 -1.85 0.36
C ASP A 40 -4.21 -3.12 1.17
N LEU A 41 -3.63 -2.97 2.35
CA LEU A 41 -3.56 -3.99 3.37
C LEU A 41 -4.41 -3.56 4.58
N LYS A 42 -5.41 -4.39 4.91
CA LYS A 42 -6.23 -4.20 6.11
C LYS A 42 -5.47 -4.67 7.35
N LEU A 43 -5.38 -3.80 8.35
CA LEU A 43 -4.80 -4.06 9.67
C LEU A 43 -5.91 -3.83 10.70
N VAL A 44 -6.10 -4.79 11.60
CA VAL A 44 -7.09 -4.67 12.69
C VAL A 44 -6.33 -4.51 13.99
N ASP A 45 -6.60 -3.43 14.71
CA ASP A 45 -6.08 -3.25 16.06
C ASP A 45 -6.83 -4.18 17.02
N SER A 46 -6.11 -5.11 17.64
CA SER A 46 -6.67 -6.07 18.58
C SER A 46 -7.19 -5.41 19.86
N ALA A 47 -6.66 -4.25 20.24
CA ALA A 47 -7.07 -3.55 21.46
C ALA A 47 -8.42 -2.83 21.29
N SER A 48 -8.63 -2.18 20.15
CA SER A 48 -9.83 -1.34 19.92
C SER A 48 -10.79 -1.91 18.87
N SER A 49 -10.42 -2.98 18.17
CA SER A 49 -11.10 -3.48 16.96
C SER A 49 -11.24 -2.44 15.84
N ASN A 50 -10.44 -1.37 15.87
CA ASN A 50 -10.43 -0.39 14.79
C ASN A 50 -9.70 -0.97 13.58
N GLU A 51 -10.24 -0.70 12.40
CA GLU A 51 -9.62 -1.10 11.14
C GLU A 51 -8.75 0.04 10.60
N TYR A 52 -7.59 -0.31 10.08
CA TYR A 52 -6.66 0.59 9.42
C TYR A 52 -6.30 0.00 8.06
N PHE A 53 -6.03 0.87 7.11
CA PHE A 53 -5.62 0.49 5.76
C PHE A 53 -4.26 1.10 5.47
N LEU A 54 -3.26 0.23 5.34
CA LEU A 54 -1.96 0.59 4.81
C LEU A 54 -2.07 0.58 3.28
N ARG A 55 -1.89 1.75 2.67
CA ARG A 55 -2.07 1.99 1.26
C ARG A 55 -0.76 2.33 0.57
N ILE A 56 -0.55 1.74 -0.59
CA ILE A 56 0.55 2.05 -1.51
C ILE A 56 -0.05 2.54 -2.81
N ASN A 57 0.22 3.80 -3.13
CA ASN A 57 -0.13 4.36 -4.43
C ASN A 57 1.04 4.20 -5.38
N THR A 58 0.74 3.71 -6.57
CA THR A 58 1.71 3.63 -7.66
C THR A 58 1.12 4.23 -8.94
N ARG A 59 1.99 4.64 -9.84
CA ARG A 59 1.63 5.21 -11.13
C ARG A 59 2.41 4.53 -12.25
N ALA A 60 1.71 4.14 -13.31
CA ALA A 60 2.32 3.66 -14.53
C ALA A 60 3.15 4.79 -15.17
N VAL A 61 4.46 4.56 -15.27
CA VAL A 61 5.40 5.43 -15.98
C VAL A 61 5.63 4.93 -17.41
N GLU A 62 5.45 3.62 -17.64
CA GLU A 62 5.50 3.00 -18.96
C GLU A 62 4.37 1.98 -19.10
N GLY A 63 3.70 1.96 -20.25
CA GLY A 63 2.55 1.08 -20.48
C GLY A 63 1.27 1.51 -19.76
N LYS A 64 0.38 0.54 -19.52
CA LYS A 64 -0.93 0.68 -18.85
C LYS A 64 -1.20 -0.58 -18.04
N LEU A 65 -2.07 -0.48 -17.03
CA LEU A 65 -2.40 -1.59 -16.11
C LEU A 65 -3.10 -2.80 -16.76
N GLU A 66 -3.37 -2.74 -18.05
CA GLU A 66 -3.85 -3.85 -18.88
C GLU A 66 -2.71 -4.81 -19.27
N ASN A 67 -1.46 -4.37 -19.15
CA ASN A 67 -0.26 -5.14 -19.47
C ASN A 67 0.52 -5.49 -18.17
N PRO A 68 0.77 -6.79 -17.87
CA PRO A 68 1.61 -7.20 -16.75
C PRO A 68 3.03 -6.61 -16.77
N ASP A 69 3.56 -6.27 -17.94
CA ASP A 69 4.91 -5.70 -18.10
C ASP A 69 4.95 -4.17 -17.94
N ALA A 70 3.81 -3.53 -17.64
CA ALA A 70 3.78 -2.08 -17.41
C ALA A 70 4.68 -1.71 -16.22
N ILE A 71 5.52 -0.68 -16.39
CA ILE A 71 6.40 -0.22 -15.31
C ILE A 71 5.64 0.80 -14.46
N LEU A 72 5.50 0.49 -13.17
CA LEU A 72 4.89 1.37 -12.19
C LEU A 72 5.96 1.90 -11.24
N GLN A 73 5.80 3.17 -10.85
CA GLN A 73 6.59 3.82 -9.82
C GLN A 73 5.73 4.00 -8.56
N ILE A 74 6.28 3.68 -7.40
CA ILE A 74 5.63 3.95 -6.12
C ILE A 74 5.70 5.45 -5.82
N GLU A 75 4.55 6.08 -5.56
CA GLU A 75 4.45 7.51 -5.26
C GLU A 75 4.39 7.76 -3.74
N HIS A 76 3.46 7.08 -3.07
CA HIS A 76 3.17 7.33 -1.66
C HIS A 76 2.82 6.06 -0.91
N VAL A 77 3.26 6.01 0.35
CA VAL A 77 2.89 4.98 1.32
C VAL A 77 2.25 5.69 2.50
N TYR A 78 1.02 5.33 2.83
CA TYR A 78 0.25 6.04 3.86
C TYR A 78 -0.74 5.10 4.53
N ILE A 79 -1.12 5.42 5.76
CA ILE A 79 -2.06 4.65 6.56
C ILE A 79 -3.23 5.53 6.98
N GLY A 80 -4.44 4.99 6.86
CA GLY A 80 -5.67 5.64 7.30
C GLY A 80 -6.50 4.72 8.17
N ARG A 81 -7.24 5.28 9.12
CA ARG A 81 -8.22 4.56 9.94
C ARG A 81 -9.55 4.48 9.20
N ALA A 82 -10.16 3.32 9.18
CA ALA A 82 -11.50 3.15 8.65
C ALA A 82 -12.51 3.90 9.51
N THR A 83 -13.39 4.63 8.85
CA THR A 83 -14.52 5.32 9.46
C THR A 83 -15.77 4.86 8.72
N PHE A 84 -16.73 4.34 9.47
CA PHE A 84 -17.98 3.87 8.91
C PHE A 84 -18.74 5.07 8.27
N PRO A 85 -19.37 4.91 7.08
CA PRO A 85 -19.57 3.64 6.35
C PRO A 85 -18.43 3.25 5.40
N HIS A 86 -17.73 4.19 4.77
CA HIS A 86 -16.75 3.88 3.71
C HIS A 86 -15.53 4.82 3.68
N SER A 87 -15.35 5.66 4.69
CA SER A 87 -14.35 6.73 4.66
C SER A 87 -13.05 6.27 5.32
N LEU A 88 -11.94 6.86 4.88
CA LEU A 88 -10.64 6.72 5.56
C LEU A 88 -10.26 8.07 6.16
N GLU A 89 -9.97 8.07 7.46
CA GLU A 89 -9.45 9.22 8.18
C GLU A 89 -7.94 9.10 8.31
N TYR A 90 -7.23 10.16 7.94
CA TYR A 90 -5.76 10.15 7.87
C TYR A 90 -5.09 11.01 8.94
N GLU A 91 -5.85 11.80 9.70
CA GLU A 91 -5.33 12.78 10.67
C GLU A 91 -5.21 12.20 12.08
N SER A 92 -6.02 11.19 12.42
CA SER A 92 -5.98 10.55 13.73
C SER A 92 -4.64 9.84 13.97
N PRO A 93 -4.11 9.89 15.20
CA PRO A 93 -2.96 9.09 15.60
C PRO A 93 -3.22 7.61 15.39
N VAL A 94 -2.26 6.92 14.79
CA VAL A 94 -2.31 5.46 14.62
C VAL A 94 -1.60 4.80 15.81
N PRO A 95 -2.21 3.78 16.46
CA PRO A 95 -1.59 3.08 17.58
C PRO A 95 -0.19 2.51 17.21
N PRO A 96 0.79 2.55 18.13
CA PRO A 96 2.14 2.06 17.85
C PRO A 96 2.18 0.62 17.34
N ALA A 97 1.36 -0.27 17.92
CA ALA A 97 1.28 -1.67 17.50
C ALA A 97 0.86 -1.84 16.03
N VAL A 98 -0.04 -0.98 15.54
CA VAL A 98 -0.46 -0.98 14.13
C VAL A 98 0.65 -0.42 13.25
N LEU A 99 1.34 0.63 13.70
CA LEU A 99 2.47 1.22 12.96
C LEU A 99 3.66 0.27 12.84
N ASP A 100 3.94 -0.52 13.86
CA ASP A 100 5.01 -1.52 13.83
C ASP A 100 4.72 -2.59 12.77
N VAL A 101 3.48 -3.09 12.73
CA VAL A 101 3.03 -4.05 11.71
C VAL A 101 3.08 -3.43 10.32
N ALA A 102 2.59 -2.19 10.17
CA ALA A 102 2.62 -1.49 8.89
C ALA A 102 4.07 -1.29 8.39
N SER A 103 4.96 -0.84 9.27
CA SER A 103 6.39 -0.62 8.96
C SER A 103 7.08 -1.93 8.58
N LYS A 104 6.79 -3.02 9.30
CA LYS A 104 7.31 -4.35 8.95
C LYS A 104 6.88 -4.78 7.55
N ARG A 105 5.58 -4.64 7.22
CA ARG A 105 5.03 -4.99 5.90
C ARG A 105 5.65 -4.17 4.78
N VAL A 106 5.90 -2.89 5.03
CA VAL A 106 6.61 -2.01 4.11
C VAL A 106 8.04 -2.47 3.86
N GLN A 107 8.78 -2.87 4.90
CA GLN A 107 10.15 -3.38 4.73
C GLN A 107 10.17 -4.73 3.99
N GLU A 108 9.24 -5.63 4.29
CA GLU A 108 9.11 -6.90 3.59
C GLU A 108 8.79 -6.68 2.10
N LEU A 109 7.89 -5.74 1.78
CA LEU A 109 7.59 -5.41 0.38
C LEU A 109 8.83 -4.84 -0.32
N LYS A 110 9.56 -3.94 0.33
CA LYS A 110 10.79 -3.39 -0.21
C LYS A 110 11.80 -4.48 -0.55
N GLN A 111 11.95 -5.48 0.32
CA GLN A 111 12.83 -6.63 0.09
C GLN A 111 12.37 -7.49 -1.09
N LEU A 112 11.06 -7.68 -1.27
CA LEU A 112 10.53 -8.41 -2.41
C LEU A 112 10.72 -7.67 -3.74
N LEU A 113 10.74 -6.33 -3.72
CA LEU A 113 10.90 -5.49 -4.91
C LEU A 113 12.35 -5.15 -5.27
N SER A 114 13.33 -5.57 -4.44
CA SER A 114 14.76 -5.34 -4.65
C SER A 114 15.42 -6.54 -5.31
#